data_AF-A0A355SXY8-F1
#
_entry.id   AF-A0A355SXY8-F1
#
_cell.length_a   1.000
_cell.length_b   1.000
_cell.length_c   1.000
_cell.angle_alpha   90.00
_cell.angle_beta   90.00
_cell.angle_gamma   90.00
#
_symmetry.space_group_name_H-M   'P 1'
#
loop_
_entity.id
_entity.type
_entity.pdbx_description
1 polymer ?
#
loop_
_entity_poly.entity_id
_entity_poly.type
_entity_poly.pdbx_seq_one_letter_code
_entity_poly.pdbx_strand_id
1 'polypeptide(L)'
;PMFLGPVAAFYLPGFLGGPGAEEVNQAAYIYAARNLAVGFAFIIAFALKNGPMLFILIFIRLFTDLIDLPTLLHFDLATNTGRVVSIFVFLYYIPALIALRYLWTQMRQHDGNQNAVSA
;
A
#
# COMPACT_ATOMS: atom_id res chain seq x y z
N PRO A 1 -1.87 7.21 0.49
CA PRO A 1 -2.32 6.31 -0.61
C PRO A 1 -3.57 5.49 -0.27
N MET A 2 -3.60 4.78 0.86
CA MET A 2 -4.66 3.81 1.17
C MET A 2 -6.07 4.40 1.37
N PHE A 3 -6.19 5.68 1.73
CA PHE A 3 -7.49 6.36 1.88
C PHE A 3 -7.75 7.36 0.75
N LEU A 4 -6.72 8.09 0.32
CA LEU A 4 -6.84 9.06 -0.77
C LEU A 4 -7.04 8.41 -2.14
N GLY A 5 -6.45 7.24 -2.39
CA GLY A 5 -6.63 6.49 -3.64
C GLY A 5 -8.09 6.07 -3.86
N PRO A 6 -8.76 5.43 -2.87
CA PRO A 6 -10.19 5.13 -2.95
C PRO A 6 -11.07 6.35 -3.23
N VAL A 7 -10.78 7.50 -2.60
CA VAL A 7 -11.50 8.76 -2.88
C VAL A 7 -11.30 9.14 -4.35
N ALA A 8 -10.06 9.17 -4.83
CA ALA A 8 -9.79 9.45 -6.25
C ALA A 8 -10.50 8.47 -7.19
N ALA A 9 -10.57 7.18 -6.85
CA ALA A 9 -11.25 6.15 -7.65
C ALA A 9 -12.76 6.38 -7.81
N PHE A 10 -13.42 6.96 -6.81
CA PHE A 10 -14.86 7.23 -6.86
C PHE A 10 -15.22 8.60 -7.46
N TYR A 11 -14.37 9.61 -7.28
CA TYR A 11 -14.64 10.97 -7.76
C TYR A 11 -14.00 11.29 -9.11
N LEU A 12 -13.09 10.45 -9.60
CA LEU A 12 -12.42 10.61 -10.90
C LEU A 12 -12.55 9.31 -11.71
N PRO A 13 -13.63 9.12 -12.49
CA PRO A 13 -13.86 7.90 -13.26
C PRO A 13 -12.68 7.48 -14.14
N GLY A 14 -11.99 8.45 -14.77
CA GLY A 14 -10.78 8.22 -15.57
C GLY A 14 -9.55 7.73 -14.79
N PHE A 15 -9.58 7.68 -13.46
CA PHE A 15 -8.45 7.21 -12.63
C PHE A 15 -8.21 5.71 -12.75
N LEU A 16 -9.29 4.92 -12.87
CA LEU A 16 -9.25 3.46 -13.05
C LEU A 16 -10.19 2.96 -14.17
N GLY A 17 -10.86 3.87 -14.87
CA GLY A 17 -11.68 3.59 -16.05
C GLY A 17 -10.95 3.73 -17.38
N GLY A 18 -9.70 4.21 -17.37
CA GLY A 18 -8.97 4.56 -18.59
C GLY A 18 -9.36 5.93 -19.16
N PRO A 19 -8.73 6.35 -20.27
CA PRO A 19 -9.01 7.64 -20.90
C PRO A 19 -10.47 7.76 -21.36
N GLY A 20 -11.16 8.83 -20.96
CA GLY A 20 -12.53 9.10 -21.38
C GLY A 20 -13.62 8.34 -20.60
N ALA A 21 -13.28 7.63 -19.52
CA ALA A 21 -14.30 7.03 -18.67
C ALA A 21 -15.15 8.11 -17.97
N GLU A 22 -16.47 7.96 -18.06
CA GLU A 22 -17.46 8.85 -17.44
C GLU A 22 -18.13 8.24 -16.20
N GLU A 23 -18.02 6.91 -16.02
CA GLU A 23 -18.62 6.20 -14.90
C GLU A 23 -17.60 5.39 -14.09
N VAL A 24 -17.91 5.21 -12.80
CA VAL A 24 -17.13 4.37 -11.88
C VAL A 24 -17.34 2.90 -12.26
N ASN A 25 -16.26 2.21 -12.60
CA ASN A 25 -16.29 0.80 -12.98
C ASN A 25 -15.99 -0.16 -11.80
N GLN A 26 -16.12 -1.46 -12.05
CA GLN A 26 -15.81 -2.50 -11.06
C GLN A 26 -14.36 -2.42 -10.54
N ALA A 27 -13.39 -2.03 -11.38
CA ALA A 27 -11.99 -1.90 -10.97
C ALA A 27 -11.81 -0.86 -9.86
N ALA A 28 -12.56 0.25 -9.91
CA ALA A 28 -12.57 1.25 -8.85
C ALA A 28 -13.07 0.70 -7.51
N TYR A 29 -14.15 -0.10 -7.51
CA TYR A 29 -14.66 -0.73 -6.29
C TYR A 29 -13.68 -1.75 -5.69
N ILE A 30 -13.07 -2.60 -6.52
CA ILE A 30 -12.08 -3.59 -6.06
C ILE A 30 -10.84 -2.89 -5.50
N TYR A 31 -10.35 -1.86 -6.21
CA TYR A 31 -9.23 -1.05 -5.76
C TYR A 31 -9.54 -0.38 -4.42
N ALA A 32 -10.72 0.25 -4.29
CA ALA A 32 -11.13 0.91 -3.05
C ALA A 32 -11.21 -0.08 -1.89
N ALA A 33 -11.90 -1.21 -2.08
CA ALA A 33 -12.07 -2.24 -1.06
C ALA A 33 -10.72 -2.76 -0.54
N ARG A 34 -9.78 -3.09 -1.45
CA ARG A 34 -8.45 -3.58 -1.06
C ARG A 34 -7.64 -2.52 -0.32
N ASN A 35 -7.65 -1.28 -0.80
CA ASN A 35 -6.90 -0.18 -0.17
C ASN A 35 -7.44 0.15 1.23
N LEU A 36 -8.77 0.19 1.38
CA LEU A 36 -9.42 0.42 2.68
C LEU A 36 -9.18 -0.76 3.63
N ALA A 37 -9.33 -2.00 3.18
CA ALA A 37 -9.09 -3.19 4.01
C ALA A 37 -7.68 -3.20 4.61
N VAL A 38 -6.66 -2.94 3.78
CA VAL A 38 -5.27 -2.84 4.26
C VAL A 38 -5.10 -1.62 5.17
N GLY A 39 -5.70 -0.47 4.84
CA GLY A 39 -5.67 0.72 5.70
C GLY A 39 -6.23 0.46 7.10
N PHE A 40 -7.36 -0.26 7.20
CA PHE A 40 -7.92 -0.67 8.49
C PHE A 40 -7.03 -1.68 9.21
N ALA A 41 -6.46 -2.65 8.50
CA ALA A 41 -5.52 -3.60 9.10
C ALA A 41 -4.30 -2.89 9.70
N PHE A 42 -3.80 -1.83 9.04
CA PHE A 42 -2.73 -0.99 9.58
C PHE A 42 -3.13 -0.25 10.85
N ILE A 43 -4.32 0.35 10.88
CA ILE A 43 -4.83 1.04 12.07
C ILE A 43 -4.93 0.07 13.24
N ILE A 44 -5.48 -1.14 12.99
CA ILE A 44 -5.61 -2.19 14.02
C ILE A 44 -4.24 -2.63 14.50
N ALA A 45 -3.31 -2.96 13.60
CA ALA A 45 -1.97 -3.42 13.96
C ALA A 45 -1.20 -2.35 14.76
N PHE A 46 -1.36 -1.08 14.40
CA PHE A 46 -0.78 0.03 15.13
C PHE A 46 -1.42 0.20 16.52
N ALA A 47 -2.75 0.13 16.62
CA ALA A 47 -3.46 0.22 17.90
C ALA A 47 -3.08 -0.92 18.86
N LEU A 48 -2.87 -2.13 18.32
CA LEU A 48 -2.40 -3.30 19.07
C LEU A 48 -0.89 -3.26 19.40
N LYS A 49 -0.15 -2.23 18.93
CA LYS A 49 1.30 -2.08 19.10
C LYS A 49 2.10 -3.32 18.67
N ASN A 50 1.62 -4.03 17.64
CA ASN A 50 2.23 -5.28 17.18
C ASN A 50 3.19 -5.01 16.00
N GLY A 51 4.48 -4.89 16.32
CA GLY A 51 5.56 -4.67 15.35
C GLY A 51 5.63 -5.73 14.23
N PRO A 52 5.65 -7.04 14.57
CA PRO A 52 5.61 -8.10 13.56
C PRO A 52 4.39 -8.05 12.63
N MET A 53 3.20 -7.74 13.17
CA MET A 53 1.99 -7.59 12.36
C MET A 53 2.11 -6.42 11.37
N LEU A 54 2.61 -5.26 11.83
CA LEU A 54 2.88 -4.13 10.94
C LEU A 54 3.89 -4.49 9.85
N PHE A 55 4.94 -5.23 10.19
CA PHE A 55 5.95 -5.67 9.23
C PHE A 55 5.32 -6.53 8.12
N ILE A 56 4.55 -7.56 8.49
CA ILE A 56 3.88 -8.45 7.53
C ILE A 56 2.90 -7.66 6.65
N LEU A 57 2.13 -6.73 7.23
CA LEU A 57 1.18 -5.91 6.47
C LEU A 57 1.89 -5.02 5.44
N ILE A 58 3.02 -4.38 5.80
CA ILE A 58 3.80 -3.57 4.84
C ILE A 58 4.40 -4.45 3.75
N PHE A 59 4.88 -5.64 4.11
CA PHE A 59 5.47 -6.56 3.16
C PHE A 59 4.44 -7.04 2.11
N ILE A 60 3.29 -7.54 2.57
CA ILE A 60 2.19 -7.93 1.69
C ILE A 60 1.77 -6.75 0.82
N ARG A 61 1.67 -5.56 1.42
CA ARG A 61 1.29 -4.35 0.68
C ARG A 61 2.26 -4.04 -0.45
N LEU A 62 3.56 -3.99 -0.16
CA LEU A 62 4.60 -3.76 -1.16
C LEU A 62 4.52 -4.79 -2.30
N PHE A 63 4.36 -6.07 -1.97
CA PHE A 63 4.26 -7.13 -2.97
C PHE A 63 3.03 -6.96 -3.85
N THR A 64 1.88 -6.66 -3.25
CA THR A 64 0.64 -6.46 -4.00
C THR A 64 0.70 -5.19 -4.86
N ASP A 65 1.37 -4.12 -4.40
CA ASP A 65 1.60 -2.90 -5.17
C ASP A 65 2.58 -3.11 -6.34
N LEU A 66 3.49 -4.08 -6.23
CA LEU A 66 4.39 -4.49 -7.32
C LEU A 66 3.64 -5.20 -8.45
N ILE A 67 2.56 -5.90 -8.14
CA ILE A 67 1.67 -6.54 -9.12
C ILE A 67 0.68 -5.53 -9.71
N ASP A 68 0.21 -4.58 -8.91
CA ASP A 68 -0.79 -3.60 -9.36
C ASP A 68 -0.27 -2.68 -10.45
N LEU A 69 0.95 -2.16 -10.32
CA LEU A 69 1.51 -1.25 -11.32
C LEU A 69 1.51 -1.88 -12.74
N PRO A 70 2.14 -3.05 -12.98
CA PRO A 70 2.11 -3.67 -14.31
C PRO A 70 0.70 -4.05 -14.74
N THR A 71 -0.19 -4.43 -13.82
CA THR A 71 -1.60 -4.68 -14.13
C THR A 71 -2.30 -3.43 -14.65
N LEU A 72 -2.15 -2.30 -13.96
CA LEU A 72 -2.72 -1.01 -14.38
C LEU A 72 -2.18 -0.55 -15.73
N LEU A 73 -0.91 -0.80 -16.01
CA LEU A 73 -0.28 -0.49 -17.30
C LEU A 73 -0.72 -1.43 -18.42
N HIS A 74 -0.88 -2.73 -18.13
CA HIS A 74 -1.27 -3.72 -19.11
C HIS A 74 -2.72 -3.53 -19.60
N PHE A 75 -3.62 -3.15 -18.70
CA PHE A 75 -5.03 -2.91 -19.02
C PHE A 75 -5.34 -1.46 -19.44
N ASP A 76 -4.32 -0.63 -19.67
CA ASP A 76 -4.45 0.79 -20.06
C ASP A 76 -5.40 1.60 -19.15
N LEU A 77 -5.44 1.24 -17.86
CA LEU A 77 -6.29 1.90 -16.87
C LEU A 77 -5.71 3.25 -16.42
N ALA A 78 -4.46 3.53 -16.81
CA ALA A 78 -3.73 4.73 -16.44
C ALA A 78 -3.98 5.86 -17.45
N THR A 79 -4.68 6.92 -17.04
CA THR A 79 -4.82 8.14 -17.87
C THR A 79 -3.48 8.76 -18.26
N ASN A 80 -2.46 8.58 -17.40
CA ASN A 80 -1.11 9.08 -17.62
C ASN A 80 -0.11 8.13 -16.96
N THR A 81 0.57 7.34 -17.79
CA THR A 81 1.58 6.35 -17.39
C THR A 81 2.65 6.94 -16.48
N GLY A 82 3.22 8.09 -16.86
CA GLY A 82 4.30 8.73 -16.10
C GLY A 82 3.87 9.14 -14.69
N ARG A 83 2.66 9.70 -14.57
CA ARG A 83 2.06 10.06 -13.27
C ARG A 83 1.83 8.82 -12.40
N VAL A 84 1.25 7.76 -12.95
CA VAL A 84 0.96 6.52 -12.20
C VAL A 84 2.24 5.86 -11.71
N VAL A 85 3.24 5.69 -12.58
CA VAL A 85 4.55 5.12 -12.20
C VAL A 85 5.19 5.95 -11.09
N SER A 86 5.18 7.28 -11.21
CA SER A 86 5.73 8.18 -10.20
C SER A 86 5.04 8.01 -8.84
N ILE A 87 3.70 7.91 -8.81
CA ILE A 87 2.94 7.68 -7.59
C ILE A 87 3.36 6.35 -6.94
N PHE A 88 3.43 5.26 -7.69
CA PHE A 88 3.83 3.95 -7.15
C PHE A 88 5.25 3.98 -6.59
N VAL A 89 6.20 4.57 -7.31
CA VAL A 89 7.60 4.62 -6.84
C VAL A 89 7.73 5.50 -5.58
N PHE A 90 7.26 6.74 -5.64
CA PHE A 90 7.52 7.72 -4.58
C PHE A 90 6.59 7.60 -3.38
N LEU A 91 5.34 7.18 -3.58
CA LEU A 91 4.33 7.14 -2.52
C LEU A 91 4.03 5.73 -1.99
N TYR A 92 4.47 4.68 -2.69
CA TYR A 92 4.20 3.29 -2.30
C TYR A 92 5.51 2.53 -2.03
N TYR A 93 6.40 2.40 -3.02
CA TYR A 93 7.60 1.55 -2.90
C TYR A 93 8.64 2.11 -1.94
N ILE A 94 9.06 3.36 -2.13
CA ILE A 94 10.09 3.97 -1.28
C ILE A 94 9.65 4.02 0.19
N PRO A 95 8.45 4.53 0.55
CA PRO A 95 8.00 4.56 1.94
C PRO A 95 7.88 3.16 2.55
N ALA A 96 7.40 2.17 1.79
CA ALA A 96 7.27 0.80 2.27
C ALA A 96 8.64 0.16 2.57
N LEU A 97 9.63 0.34 1.69
CA LEU A 97 10.99 -0.17 1.91
C LEU A 97 11.65 0.47 3.14
N ILE A 98 11.47 1.78 3.33
CA ILE A 98 11.97 2.49 4.53
C ILE A 98 11.29 1.94 5.78
N ALA A 99 9.96 1.77 5.76
CA ALA A 99 9.21 1.26 6.90
C ALA A 99 9.59 -0.19 7.26
N LEU A 100 9.77 -1.07 6.27
CA LEU A 100 10.24 -2.44 6.48
C LEU A 100 11.63 -2.47 7.12
N ARG A 101 12.56 -1.67 6.59
CA ARG A 101 13.93 -1.58 7.14
C ARG A 101 13.93 -1.06 8.57
N TYR A 102 13.11 -0.06 8.86
CA TYR A 102 12.97 0.50 10.19
C TYR A 102 12.42 -0.54 11.18
N LEU A 103 11.30 -1.18 10.84
CA LEU A 103 10.67 -2.19 11.69
C LEU A 103 11.58 -3.40 11.91
N TRP A 104 12.27 -3.86 10.88
CA TRP A 104 13.26 -4.94 11.00
C TRP A 104 14.35 -4.61 12.02
N THR A 105 14.85 -3.37 12.00
CA THR A 105 15.89 -2.91 12.92
C THR A 105 15.38 -2.87 14.35
N GLN A 106 14.17 -2.35 14.55
CA GLN A 106 13.51 -2.28 15.86
C GLN A 106 13.26 -3.67 16.46
N MET A 107 12.80 -4.64 15.67
CA MET A 107 12.58 -6.01 16.13
C MET A 107 13.89 -6.67 16.58
N ARG A 108 14.97 -6.56 15.81
CA ARG A 108 16.28 -7.11 16.22
C ARG A 108 16.84 -6.47 17.49
N GLN A 109 16.64 -5.17 17.68
CA GLN A 109 17.07 -4.47 18.89
C GLN A 109 16.28 -4.92 20.11
N HIS A 110 14.96 -5.10 19.95
CA HIS A 110 14.08 -5.60 21.01
C HIS A 110 14.47 -7.01 21.46
N ASP A 111 14.72 -7.93 20.51
CA ASP A 111 15.11 -9.31 20.82
C ASP A 111 16.50 -9.39 21.47
N GLY A 112 17.45 -8.57 21.01
CA GLY A 112 18.79 -8.47 21.61
C GLY A 112 18.76 -7.97 23.06
N ASN A 113 17.86 -7.03 23.38
CA ASN A 113 17.71 -6.50 24.74
C ASN A 113 17.02 -7.49 25.69
N GLN A 114 16.03 -8.27 25.20
CA GLN A 114 15.41 -9.32 26.01
C GLN A 114 16.40 -10.43 26.40
N ASN A 115 17.29 -10.80 25.48
CA ASN A 115 18.32 -11.82 25.73
C ASN A 115 19.41 -11.34 26.71
N ALA A 116 19.64 -10.03 26.82
CA ALA A 116 20.64 -9.46 27.73
C ALA A 116 20.11 -9.29 29.18
N VAL A 117 18.79 -9.14 29.37
CA VAL A 117 18.17 -9.02 30.71
C VAL A 117 17.92 -10.39 31.37
N SER A 118 17.94 -11.46 30.58
CA SER A 118 17.70 -12.84 31.04
C SER A 118 18.97 -13.66 31.27
N ALA A 119 20.15 -13.05 31.12
CA ALA A 119 21.47 -13.63 31.38
C ALA A 119 22.08 -13.04 32.66
#